data_AF-A0A258SQF8-F1
#
_entry.id   AF-A0A258SQF8-F1
#
_cell.length_a   1.000
_cell.length_b   1.000
_cell.length_c   1.000
_cell.angle_alpha   90.00
_cell.angle_beta   90.00
_cell.angle_gamma   90.00
#
_symmetry.space_group_name_H-M   'P 1'
#
loop_
_entity.id
_entity.type
_entity.pdbx_description
1 polymer ?
#
loop_
_entity_poly.entity_id
_entity_poly.type
_entity_poly.pdbx_seq_one_letter_code
_entity_poly.pdbx_strand_id
1 'polypeptide(L)'
;MPLSFPLPFALLSCPAPVRRAAAGLLALACAAPALISPALAAPPLAAPACYAPEALRARPGEEVVRRAAAPVSLPDVRLPPAQPVPASLSGSIRRVDLPAGVKLVALTFDLCEASGEVSGYDGALVDYLRAEHVPATFFGGGKWMISHPDRAAQILADPIFEMGNHTWSHANLAVKTGEAMTRQVDDADTAFGLSRATATQAGCMLAQVPARPALFRFPYGSCNAES
;
A
#
# COMPACT_ATOMS: atom_id res chain seq x y z
N MET A 1 -48.54 -34.85 12.24
CA MET A 1 -48.79 -35.15 10.82
C MET A 1 -49.01 -33.85 10.08
N PRO A 2 -48.58 -33.77 8.81
CA PRO A 2 -47.69 -32.72 8.29
C PRO A 2 -48.41 -31.83 7.25
N LEU A 3 -47.83 -30.71 6.81
CA LEU A 3 -47.21 -30.46 5.48
C LEU A 3 -47.39 -28.92 5.32
N SER A 4 -46.43 -28.08 4.92
CA SER A 4 -45.73 -28.07 3.64
C SER A 4 -44.52 -27.11 3.68
N PHE A 5 -43.40 -27.55 3.12
CA PHE A 5 -42.35 -26.72 2.46
C PHE A 5 -42.92 -26.18 1.11
N PRO A 6 -42.27 -25.31 0.27
CA PRO A 6 -40.83 -24.96 0.21
C PRO A 6 -40.43 -23.51 -0.21
N LEU A 7 -39.10 -23.26 -0.08
CA LEU A 7 -38.17 -22.52 -0.97
C LEU A 7 -38.06 -20.96 -0.95
N PRO A 8 -36.87 -20.45 -1.34
CA PRO A 8 -36.31 -19.18 -0.90
C PRO A 8 -36.40 -18.09 -1.97
N PHE A 9 -36.37 -16.84 -1.54
CA PHE A 9 -35.97 -15.75 -2.42
C PHE A 9 -34.46 -15.78 -2.58
N ALA A 10 -34.03 -16.26 -3.74
CA ALA A 10 -32.80 -15.87 -4.39
C ALA A 10 -32.88 -14.39 -4.83
N LEU A 11 -31.83 -13.95 -5.53
CA LEU A 11 -31.54 -12.64 -6.13
C LEU A 11 -30.64 -11.77 -5.22
N LEU A 12 -29.43 -11.36 -5.61
CA LEU A 12 -28.74 -11.51 -6.88
C LEU A 12 -27.24 -11.21 -6.67
N SER A 13 -26.40 -12.10 -7.19
CA SER A 13 -24.95 -12.02 -7.22
C SER A 13 -24.44 -10.75 -7.92
N CYS A 14 -23.28 -10.27 -7.50
CA CYS A 14 -22.46 -9.34 -8.28
C CYS A 14 -21.63 -10.15 -9.29
N PRO A 15 -21.83 -10.03 -10.62
CA PRO A 15 -20.92 -10.57 -11.59
C PRO A 15 -20.00 -9.44 -12.08
N ALA A 16 -18.79 -9.34 -11.53
CA ALA A 16 -17.72 -8.62 -12.18
C ALA A 16 -16.91 -9.61 -13.05
N PRO A 17 -16.52 -9.25 -14.28
CA PRO A 17 -15.89 -10.17 -15.20
C PRO A 17 -14.49 -10.57 -14.73
N VAL A 18 -14.26 -11.87 -14.54
CA VAL A 18 -12.93 -12.45 -14.42
C VAL A 18 -12.26 -12.36 -15.79
N ARG A 19 -11.21 -11.54 -15.94
CA ARG A 19 -10.41 -11.48 -17.17
C ARG A 19 -9.07 -12.18 -16.94
N ARG A 20 -8.85 -13.28 -17.67
CA ARG A 20 -7.57 -13.97 -17.77
C ARG A 20 -6.75 -13.31 -18.88
N ALA A 21 -5.56 -12.83 -18.57
CA ALA A 21 -4.59 -12.45 -19.59
C ALA A 21 -3.77 -13.69 -19.97
N ALA A 22 -3.88 -14.13 -21.23
CA ALA A 22 -3.00 -15.14 -21.81
C ALA A 22 -2.15 -14.44 -22.89
N ALA A 23 -0.84 -14.39 -22.68
CA ALA A 23 0.11 -13.98 -23.71
C ALA A 23 0.65 -15.26 -24.37
N GLY A 24 0.16 -15.57 -25.56
CA GLY A 24 0.78 -16.55 -26.44
C GLY A 24 1.76 -15.82 -27.37
N LEU A 25 3.05 -16.16 -27.28
CA LEU A 25 4.00 -15.85 -28.35
C LEU A 25 4.78 -17.11 -28.70
N LEU A 26 4.76 -17.40 -30.00
CA LEU A 26 5.36 -18.53 -30.69
C LEU A 26 6.90 -18.41 -30.65
N ALA A 27 7.57 -19.50 -30.28
CA ALA A 27 9.01 -19.60 -30.18
C ALA A 27 9.70 -19.65 -31.56
N LEU A 28 10.79 -18.90 -31.73
CA LEU A 28 11.83 -19.19 -32.72
C LEU A 28 13.16 -19.34 -31.96
N ALA A 29 13.65 -20.57 -31.85
CA ALA A 29 14.88 -20.90 -31.15
C ALA A 29 16.09 -20.70 -32.08
N CYS A 30 16.89 -19.67 -31.82
CA CYS A 30 18.28 -19.59 -32.30
C CYS A 30 19.19 -19.93 -31.12
N ALA A 31 19.90 -21.06 -31.23
CA ALA A 31 20.89 -21.46 -30.23
C ALA A 31 22.18 -20.64 -30.43
N ALA A 32 22.42 -19.67 -29.56
CA ALA A 32 23.72 -19.03 -29.38
C ALA A 32 24.33 -19.51 -28.05
N PRO A 33 25.65 -19.73 -27.96
CA PRO A 33 26.29 -20.21 -26.75
C PRO A 33 26.22 -19.12 -25.67
N ALA A 34 25.51 -19.43 -24.58
CA ALA A 34 25.37 -18.55 -23.44
C ALA A 34 26.70 -18.46 -22.69
N LEU A 35 27.38 -17.33 -22.82
CA LEU A 35 28.40 -16.92 -21.87
C LEU A 35 27.69 -16.65 -20.54
N ILE A 36 27.96 -17.50 -19.54
CA ILE A 36 27.46 -17.33 -18.18
C ILE A 36 28.22 -16.13 -17.59
N SER A 37 27.67 -14.93 -17.77
CA SER A 37 28.09 -13.78 -16.97
C SER A 37 27.72 -14.09 -15.52
N PRO A 38 28.66 -13.98 -14.55
CA PRO A 38 28.28 -14.02 -13.16
C PRO A 38 27.31 -12.84 -12.94
N ALA A 39 26.09 -13.14 -12.49
CA ALA A 39 25.18 -12.10 -12.04
C ALA A 39 25.92 -11.30 -10.97
N LEU A 40 26.25 -10.03 -11.26
CA LEU A 40 26.66 -9.11 -10.21
C LEU A 40 25.51 -9.09 -9.21
N ALA A 41 25.75 -9.64 -8.02
CA ALA A 41 24.87 -9.42 -6.89
C ALA A 41 24.71 -7.91 -6.75
N ALA A 42 23.47 -7.42 -6.90
CA ALA A 42 23.17 -6.03 -6.59
C ALA A 42 23.67 -5.77 -5.16
N PRO A 43 24.37 -4.64 -4.90
CA PRO A 43 24.74 -4.31 -3.54
C PRO A 43 23.46 -4.31 -2.69
N PRO A 44 23.52 -4.77 -1.43
CA PRO A 44 22.37 -4.71 -0.55
C PRO A 44 21.83 -3.29 -0.59
N LEU A 45 20.55 -3.14 -0.96
CA LEU A 45 19.88 -1.85 -0.88
C LEU A 45 19.82 -1.50 0.61
N ALA A 46 20.86 -0.82 1.05
CA ALA A 46 20.99 -0.34 2.41
C ALA A 46 19.83 0.59 2.70
N ALA A 47 19.41 0.57 3.96
CA ALA A 47 18.46 1.50 4.54
C ALA A 47 18.65 2.94 4.01
N PRO A 48 17.59 3.77 3.96
CA PRO A 48 17.62 5.05 3.26
C PRO A 48 18.81 5.91 3.68
N ALA A 49 19.75 6.14 2.76
CA ALA A 49 21.05 6.74 3.03
C ALA A 49 21.00 8.17 3.60
N CYS A 50 19.84 8.83 3.49
CA CYS A 50 19.58 10.15 4.05
C CYS A 50 19.33 10.16 5.57
N TYR A 51 19.05 9.01 6.19
CA TYR A 51 18.85 8.92 7.64
C TYR A 51 20.04 8.23 8.32
N ALA A 52 20.43 8.75 9.48
CA ALA A 52 21.36 8.03 10.35
C ALA A 52 20.74 6.69 10.78
N PRO A 53 21.52 5.59 10.87
CA PRO A 53 21.00 4.28 11.28
C PRO A 53 20.20 4.31 12.59
N GLU A 54 20.64 5.11 13.57
CA GLU A 54 19.99 5.27 14.87
C GLU A 54 18.60 5.92 14.75
N ALA A 55 18.40 6.81 13.76
CA ALA A 55 17.12 7.46 13.54
C ALA A 55 16.07 6.49 12.97
N LEU A 56 16.53 5.44 12.28
CA LEU A 56 15.68 4.41 11.67
C LEU A 56 15.28 3.32 12.66
N ARG A 57 16.13 3.01 13.64
CA ARG A 57 15.88 1.95 14.62
C ARG A 57 14.57 2.13 15.37
N ALA A 58 13.99 1.00 15.75
CA ALA A 58 12.83 0.92 16.62
C ALA A 58 13.08 1.65 17.96
N ARG A 59 12.05 2.37 18.42
CA ARG A 59 12.05 3.10 19.69
C ARG A 59 11.13 2.38 20.68
N PRO A 60 11.55 2.12 21.92
CA PRO A 60 10.68 1.50 22.91
C PRO A 60 9.37 2.27 23.12
N GLY A 61 8.23 1.59 23.04
CA GLY A 61 6.91 2.15 23.30
C GLY A 61 6.29 2.92 22.13
N GLU A 62 6.89 2.89 20.95
CA GLU A 62 6.27 3.45 19.73
C GLU A 62 5.18 2.52 19.15
N GLU A 63 5.17 1.24 19.55
CA GLU A 63 4.12 0.27 19.25
C GLU A 63 2.82 0.51 20.03
N VAL A 64 2.86 1.36 21.05
CA VAL A 64 1.73 1.58 21.97
C VAL A 64 0.71 2.54 21.37
N VAL A 65 -0.54 2.08 21.26
CA VAL A 65 -1.70 2.91 20.87
C VAL A 65 -2.04 3.91 21.97
N ARG A 66 -2.32 5.16 21.59
CA ARG A 66 -2.64 6.26 22.51
C ARG A 66 -3.95 6.91 22.13
N ARG A 67 -4.62 7.57 23.10
CA ARG A 67 -5.81 8.37 22.80
C ARG A 67 -5.40 9.66 22.07
N ALA A 68 -6.13 9.99 21.01
CA ALA A 68 -5.92 11.26 20.30
C ALA A 68 -6.47 12.43 21.12
N ALA A 69 -5.68 13.51 21.23
CA ALA A 69 -6.04 14.69 22.01
C ALA A 69 -6.92 15.69 21.22
N ALA A 70 -6.78 15.75 19.90
CA ALA A 70 -7.51 16.69 19.04
C ALA A 70 -7.68 16.17 17.60
N PRO A 71 -8.66 16.70 16.84
CA PRO A 71 -8.76 16.48 15.40
C PRO A 71 -7.51 16.99 14.67
N VAL A 72 -7.08 16.24 13.64
CA VAL A 72 -5.97 16.62 12.77
C VAL A 72 -6.50 17.45 11.61
N SER A 73 -5.87 18.60 11.36
CA SER A 73 -6.13 19.43 10.18
C SER A 73 -5.03 19.20 9.15
N LEU A 74 -5.41 19.10 7.87
CA LEU A 74 -4.47 19.03 6.76
C LEU A 74 -4.25 20.42 6.16
N PRO A 75 -3.02 20.76 5.75
CA PRO A 75 -2.80 21.92 4.89
C PRO A 75 -3.46 21.69 3.53
N ASP A 76 -3.93 22.77 2.91
CA ASP A 76 -4.39 22.73 1.52
C ASP A 76 -3.17 22.62 0.59
N VAL A 77 -2.96 21.42 0.05
CA VAL A 77 -1.84 21.10 -0.84
C VAL A 77 -2.38 20.62 -2.16
N ARG A 78 -1.99 21.29 -3.24
CA ARG A 78 -2.33 20.85 -4.59
C ARG A 78 -1.41 19.71 -5.01
N LEU A 79 -1.95 18.50 -5.04
CA LEU A 79 -1.27 17.34 -5.60
C LEU A 79 -1.27 17.36 -7.13
N PRO A 80 -0.29 16.73 -7.79
CA PRO A 80 -0.38 16.50 -9.21
C PRO A 80 -1.63 15.66 -9.55
N PRO A 81 -2.17 15.81 -10.77
CA PRO A 81 -3.29 14.97 -11.22
C PRO A 81 -2.95 13.48 -11.08
N ALA A 82 -3.92 12.69 -10.62
CA ALA A 82 -3.77 11.24 -10.59
C ALA A 82 -3.62 10.71 -12.02
N GLN A 83 -2.73 9.74 -12.21
CA GLN A 83 -2.58 9.04 -13.49
C GLN A 83 -3.59 7.90 -13.54
N PRO A 84 -4.28 7.68 -14.68
CA PRO A 84 -5.18 6.55 -14.82
C PRO A 84 -4.43 5.22 -14.65
N VAL A 85 -4.99 4.32 -13.85
CA VAL A 85 -4.47 2.95 -13.71
C VAL A 85 -4.78 2.17 -14.99
N PRO A 86 -3.84 1.38 -15.53
CA PRO A 86 -4.11 0.51 -16.68
C PRO A 86 -5.34 -0.36 -16.44
N ALA A 87 -6.16 -0.57 -17.48
CA ALA A 87 -7.43 -1.32 -17.34
C ALA A 87 -7.27 -2.75 -16.81
N SER A 88 -6.11 -3.39 -17.01
CA SER A 88 -5.80 -4.71 -16.45
C SER A 88 -5.56 -4.69 -14.93
N LEU A 89 -5.27 -3.52 -14.37
CA LEU A 89 -5.00 -3.29 -12.94
C LEU A 89 -6.10 -2.44 -12.29
N SER A 90 -7.14 -2.06 -13.03
CA SER A 90 -8.29 -1.31 -12.50
C SER A 90 -9.22 -2.21 -11.70
N GLY A 91 -9.86 -1.64 -10.66
CA GLY A 91 -10.78 -2.34 -9.77
C GLY A 91 -10.07 -3.10 -8.65
N SER A 92 -10.83 -3.88 -7.89
CA SER A 92 -10.30 -4.64 -6.75
C SER A 92 -9.68 -5.97 -7.21
N ILE A 93 -8.34 -6.04 -7.16
CA ILE A 93 -7.60 -7.28 -7.41
C ILE A 93 -7.72 -8.19 -6.19
N ARG A 94 -8.43 -9.32 -6.32
CA ARG A 94 -8.65 -10.28 -5.22
C ARG A 94 -7.80 -11.54 -5.31
N ARG A 95 -7.12 -11.75 -6.44
CA ARG A 95 -6.30 -12.93 -6.70
C ARG A 95 -5.24 -12.62 -7.75
N VAL A 96 -4.07 -13.19 -7.57
CA VAL A 96 -2.99 -13.24 -8.55
C VAL A 96 -2.70 -14.70 -8.87
N ASP A 97 -2.78 -15.06 -10.15
CA ASP A 97 -2.39 -16.39 -10.62
C ASP A 97 -0.91 -16.39 -10.98
N LEU A 98 -0.15 -17.28 -10.33
CA LEU A 98 1.28 -17.48 -10.62
C LEU A 98 1.45 -18.59 -11.68
N PRO A 99 2.52 -18.53 -12.49
CA PRO A 99 2.88 -19.64 -13.36
C PRO A 99 3.07 -20.95 -12.58
N ALA A 100 2.81 -22.08 -13.23
CA ALA A 100 2.96 -23.39 -12.59
C ALA A 100 4.40 -23.59 -12.07
N GLY A 101 4.52 -24.09 -10.82
CA GLY A 101 5.80 -24.31 -10.16
C GLY A 101 6.43 -23.07 -9.53
N VAL A 102 5.91 -21.86 -9.78
CA VAL A 102 6.39 -20.62 -9.16
C VAL A 102 5.69 -20.41 -7.81
N LYS A 103 6.47 -20.15 -6.76
CA LYS A 103 5.98 -19.79 -5.43
C LYS A 103 6.51 -18.41 -5.05
N LEU A 104 5.61 -17.44 -4.99
CA LEU A 104 5.91 -16.07 -4.58
C LEU A 104 4.90 -15.62 -3.53
N VAL A 105 5.36 -14.77 -2.64
CA VAL A 105 4.54 -14.07 -1.65
C VAL A 105 4.92 -12.59 -1.67
N ALA A 106 3.93 -11.72 -1.52
CA ALA A 106 4.14 -10.30 -1.28
C ALA A 106 3.70 -10.01 0.15
N LEU A 107 4.60 -9.46 0.96
CA LEU A 107 4.27 -9.02 2.31
C LEU A 107 3.71 -7.60 2.23
N THR A 108 2.59 -7.40 2.91
CA THR A 108 1.92 -6.10 2.93
C THR A 108 1.40 -5.80 4.31
N PHE A 109 1.51 -4.56 4.76
CA PHE A 109 1.12 -4.13 6.10
C PHE A 109 0.24 -2.89 6.02
N ASP A 110 -0.85 -2.87 6.76
CA ASP A 110 -1.79 -1.75 6.77
C ASP A 110 -1.49 -0.88 8.00
N LEU A 111 -1.11 0.38 7.77
CA LEU A 111 -0.78 1.36 8.81
C LEU A 111 -2.04 2.17 9.14
N CYS A 112 -2.98 1.51 9.82
CA CYS A 112 -4.30 2.05 10.09
C CYS A 112 -4.28 3.04 11.26
N GLU A 113 -5.09 4.09 11.20
CA GLU A 113 -5.43 4.92 12.37
C GLU A 113 -6.89 5.38 12.27
N ALA A 114 -7.69 5.01 13.28
CA ALA A 114 -9.09 5.38 13.37
C ALA A 114 -9.28 6.76 14.01
N SER A 115 -10.53 7.23 14.06
CA SER A 115 -10.89 8.46 14.77
C SER A 115 -10.89 8.24 16.28
N GLY A 116 -10.05 8.97 17.01
CA GLY A 116 -10.02 8.97 18.48
C GLY A 116 -8.76 8.38 19.11
N GLU A 117 -7.90 7.76 18.30
CA GLU A 117 -6.63 7.20 18.73
C GLU A 117 -5.49 7.61 17.79
N VAL A 118 -4.27 7.47 18.30
CA VAL A 118 -3.02 7.45 17.54
C VAL A 118 -2.52 6.02 17.62
N SER A 119 -2.52 5.32 16.49
CA SER A 119 -2.08 3.92 16.42
C SER A 119 -0.59 3.82 16.70
N GLY A 120 -0.14 2.65 17.14
CA GLY A 120 1.28 2.38 17.27
C GLY A 120 1.98 2.12 15.93
N TYR A 121 3.28 1.89 16.03
CA TYR A 121 4.15 1.47 14.94
C TYR A 121 5.06 0.34 15.42
N ASP A 122 4.98 -0.83 14.79
CA ASP A 122 5.89 -1.94 15.11
C ASP A 122 7.24 -1.72 14.43
N GLY A 123 8.08 -0.88 15.04
CA GLY A 123 9.41 -0.57 14.52
C GLY A 123 10.33 -1.79 14.47
N ALA A 124 10.15 -2.75 15.38
CA ALA A 124 10.98 -3.96 15.42
C ALA A 124 10.71 -4.87 14.20
N LEU A 125 9.45 -4.99 13.79
CA LEU A 125 9.09 -5.63 12.53
C LEU A 125 9.75 -4.95 11.32
N VAL A 126 9.70 -3.62 11.25
CA VAL A 126 10.30 -2.90 10.11
C VAL A 126 11.82 -3.00 10.10
N ASP A 127 12.47 -2.95 11.27
CA ASP A 127 13.91 -3.20 11.40
C ASP A 127 14.28 -4.62 10.93
N TYR A 128 13.45 -5.62 11.27
CA TYR A 128 13.64 -6.99 10.79
C TYR A 128 13.55 -7.08 9.25
N LEU A 129 12.54 -6.45 8.64
CA LEU A 129 12.39 -6.44 7.18
C LEU A 129 13.61 -5.79 6.49
N ARG A 130 14.15 -4.71 7.06
CA ARG A 130 15.39 -4.07 6.58
C ARG A 130 16.59 -4.98 6.71
N ALA A 131 16.79 -5.59 7.89
CA ALA A 131 17.93 -6.46 8.15
C ALA A 131 17.96 -7.67 7.21
N GLU A 132 16.80 -8.27 6.97
CA GLU A 132 16.63 -9.43 6.10
C GLU A 132 16.43 -9.06 4.62
N HIS A 133 16.47 -7.77 4.27
CA HIS A 133 16.25 -7.25 2.91
C HIS A 133 14.96 -7.78 2.27
N VAL A 134 13.89 -7.90 3.06
CA VAL A 134 12.60 -8.41 2.61
C VAL A 134 11.75 -7.24 2.10
N PRO A 135 11.45 -7.17 0.78
CA PRO A 135 10.63 -6.10 0.25
C PRO A 135 9.20 -6.20 0.80
N ALA A 136 8.58 -5.05 1.05
CA ALA A 136 7.22 -4.99 1.58
C ALA A 136 6.47 -3.75 1.08
N THR A 137 5.15 -3.87 0.98
CA THR A 137 4.27 -2.74 0.67
C THR A 137 3.49 -2.33 1.91
N PHE A 138 3.61 -1.07 2.32
CA PHE A 138 2.85 -0.49 3.42
C PHE A 138 1.66 0.30 2.87
N PHE A 139 0.44 -0.03 3.27
CA PHE A 139 -0.74 0.75 2.94
C PHE A 139 -0.98 1.77 4.05
N GLY A 140 -0.53 3.00 3.80
CA GLY A 140 -0.54 4.11 4.76
C GLY A 140 -1.92 4.72 4.93
N GLY A 141 -2.45 4.67 6.16
CA GLY A 141 -3.58 5.51 6.55
C GLY A 141 -3.16 6.97 6.61
N GLY A 142 -3.96 7.87 6.05
CA GLY A 142 -3.63 9.29 5.99
C GLY A 142 -3.40 9.90 7.38
N LYS A 143 -4.28 9.59 8.34
CA LYS A 143 -4.10 10.02 9.73
C LYS A 143 -2.83 9.48 10.37
N TRP A 144 -2.52 8.20 10.15
CA TRP A 144 -1.29 7.56 10.64
C TRP A 144 -0.05 8.30 10.12
N MET A 145 -0.02 8.66 8.84
CA MET A 145 1.10 9.42 8.26
C MET A 145 1.27 10.80 8.89
N ILE A 146 0.18 11.47 9.27
CA ILE A 146 0.26 12.78 9.92
C ILE A 146 0.67 12.67 11.39
N SER A 147 0.22 11.64 12.10
CA SER A 147 0.62 11.41 13.49
C SER A 147 2.05 10.84 13.61
N HIS A 148 2.58 10.22 12.54
CA HIS A 148 3.92 9.63 12.48
C HIS A 148 4.77 10.17 11.31
N PRO A 149 4.99 11.50 11.24
CA PRO A 149 5.61 12.12 10.06
C PRO A 149 7.02 11.58 9.77
N ASP A 150 7.83 11.37 10.82
CA ASP A 150 9.17 10.82 10.69
C ASP A 150 9.14 9.39 10.16
N ARG A 151 8.28 8.52 10.72
CA ARG A 151 8.22 7.10 10.32
C ARG A 151 7.63 6.95 8.92
N ALA A 152 6.61 7.72 8.56
CA ALA A 152 6.07 7.74 7.21
C ALA A 152 7.13 8.16 6.18
N ALA A 153 7.89 9.22 6.46
CA ALA A 153 8.98 9.68 5.61
C ALA A 153 10.12 8.65 5.49
N GLN A 154 10.48 7.98 6.58
CA GLN A 154 11.50 6.93 6.60
C GLN A 154 11.07 5.69 5.80
N ILE A 155 9.82 5.24 5.93
CA ILE A 155 9.29 4.13 5.14
C ILE A 155 9.26 4.50 3.65
N LEU A 156 8.80 5.70 3.31
CA LEU A 156 8.76 6.18 1.92
C LEU A 156 10.14 6.27 1.27
N ALA A 157 11.15 6.70 2.03
CA ALA A 157 12.49 6.85 1.51
C ALA A 157 13.23 5.51 1.36
N ASP A 158 12.71 4.44 1.96
CA ASP A 158 13.37 3.14 2.00
C ASP A 158 13.28 2.43 0.64
N PRO A 159 14.42 2.07 0.01
CA PRO A 159 14.41 1.51 -1.34
C PRO A 159 13.82 0.10 -1.44
N ILE A 160 13.65 -0.63 -0.33
CA ILE A 160 13.01 -1.96 -0.34
C ILE A 160 11.52 -1.89 0.00
N PHE A 161 10.99 -0.72 0.35
CA PHE A 161 9.59 -0.55 0.68
C PHE A 161 8.84 0.25 -0.38
N GLU A 162 7.57 -0.09 -0.53
CA GLU A 162 6.60 0.67 -1.30
C GLU A 162 5.49 1.16 -0.37
N MET A 163 4.93 2.34 -0.63
CA MET A 163 3.77 2.82 0.12
C MET A 163 2.57 3.09 -0.78
N GLY A 164 1.44 2.46 -0.43
CA GLY A 164 0.13 2.66 -1.04
C GLY A 164 -0.81 3.47 -0.14
N ASN A 165 -1.98 3.82 -0.67
CA ASN A 165 -3.03 4.53 0.05
C ASN A 165 -3.99 3.56 0.75
N HIS A 166 -4.31 3.83 2.01
CA HIS A 166 -5.26 3.06 2.82
C HIS A 166 -6.40 3.89 3.41
N THR A 167 -6.86 4.90 2.68
CA THR A 167 -7.80 5.94 3.11
C THR A 167 -7.28 6.84 4.24
N TRP A 168 -7.98 7.95 4.47
CA TRP A 168 -7.63 8.91 5.52
C TRP A 168 -7.77 8.31 6.92
N SER A 169 -8.95 7.80 7.26
CA SER A 169 -9.31 7.41 8.62
C SER A 169 -9.83 5.97 8.71
N HIS A 170 -9.33 5.08 7.86
CA HIS A 170 -9.75 3.68 7.77
C HIS A 170 -11.26 3.51 7.54
N ALA A 171 -11.86 4.37 6.71
CA ALA A 171 -13.30 4.37 6.49
C ALA A 171 -13.72 3.24 5.53
N ASN A 172 -14.86 2.61 5.81
CA ASN A 172 -15.43 1.62 4.89
C ASN A 172 -16.02 2.33 3.65
N LEU A 173 -15.35 2.22 2.51
CA LEU A 173 -15.77 2.88 1.27
C LEU A 173 -16.96 2.17 0.59
N ALA A 174 -17.31 0.94 0.99
CA ALA A 174 -18.51 0.30 0.46
C ALA A 174 -19.82 1.01 0.86
N VAL A 175 -19.79 1.82 1.92
CA VAL A 175 -20.96 2.55 2.46
C VAL A 175 -20.76 4.08 2.49
N LYS A 176 -19.58 4.57 2.12
CA LYS A 176 -19.26 5.99 2.05
C LYS A 176 -19.40 6.44 0.59
N THR A 177 -19.98 7.60 0.34
CA THR A 177 -20.31 8.05 -1.02
C THR A 177 -19.89 9.49 -1.28
N GLY A 178 -19.82 9.87 -2.56
CA GLY A 178 -19.63 11.25 -3.00
C GLY A 178 -18.36 11.92 -2.45
N GLU A 179 -18.48 13.19 -2.06
CA GLU A 179 -17.33 13.97 -1.54
C GLU A 179 -16.72 13.31 -0.30
N ALA A 180 -17.54 12.77 0.60
CA ALA A 180 -17.05 12.17 1.83
C ALA A 180 -16.21 10.90 1.58
N MET A 181 -16.46 10.18 0.48
CA MET A 181 -15.62 9.08 0.00
C MET A 181 -14.37 9.62 -0.69
N THR A 182 -14.52 10.59 -1.59
CA THR A 182 -13.40 11.20 -2.34
C THR A 182 -12.35 11.77 -1.40
N ARG A 183 -12.77 12.49 -0.36
CA ARG A 183 -11.88 13.03 0.69
C ARG A 183 -11.08 11.96 1.41
N GLN A 184 -11.62 10.75 1.61
CA GLN A 184 -10.84 9.67 2.22
C GLN A 184 -9.63 9.28 1.38
N VAL A 185 -9.73 9.36 0.04
CA VAL A 185 -8.62 9.06 -0.86
C VAL A 185 -7.69 10.27 -0.96
N ASP A 186 -8.24 11.45 -1.25
CA ASP A 186 -7.45 12.66 -1.50
C ASP A 186 -6.70 13.18 -0.26
N ASP A 187 -7.29 13.08 0.93
CA ASP A 187 -6.63 13.50 2.18
C ASP A 187 -5.46 12.55 2.52
N ALA A 188 -5.60 11.25 2.23
CA ALA A 188 -4.51 10.30 2.40
C ALA A 188 -3.39 10.51 1.38
N ASP A 189 -3.72 10.82 0.12
CA ASP A 189 -2.72 11.20 -0.88
C ASP A 189 -2.00 12.51 -0.49
N THR A 190 -2.71 13.43 0.16
CA THR A 190 -2.11 14.68 0.67
C THR A 190 -1.10 14.38 1.77
N ALA A 191 -1.45 13.50 2.72
CA ALA A 191 -0.54 13.06 3.77
C ALA A 191 0.69 12.30 3.23
N PHE A 192 0.50 11.50 2.18
CA PHE A 192 1.62 10.89 1.46
C PHE A 192 2.54 11.94 0.83
N GLY A 193 1.97 12.97 0.18
CA GLY A 193 2.72 14.10 -0.38
C GLY A 193 3.51 14.88 0.68
N LEU A 194 2.92 15.10 1.85
CA LEU A 194 3.62 15.72 2.99
C LEU A 194 4.76 14.84 3.49
N SER A 195 4.55 13.53 3.58
CA SER A 195 5.60 12.59 4.01
C SER A 195 6.77 12.54 3.01
N ARG A 196 6.49 12.64 1.69
CA ARG A 196 7.54 12.85 0.67
C ARG A 196 8.30 14.17 0.87
N ALA A 197 7.59 15.25 1.19
CA ALA A 197 8.23 16.54 1.46
C ALA A 197 9.15 16.45 2.68
N THR A 198 8.71 15.80 3.76
CA THR A 198 9.53 15.53 4.95
C THR A 198 10.79 14.74 4.60
N ALA A 199 10.67 13.65 3.84
CA ALA A 199 11.83 12.87 3.39
C ALA A 199 12.78 13.69 2.50
N THR A 200 12.25 14.54 1.61
CA THR A 200 13.06 15.43 0.77
C THR A 200 13.81 16.46 1.60
N GLN A 201 13.16 17.03 2.63
CA GLN A 201 13.79 17.96 3.58
C GLN A 201 14.90 17.28 4.40
N ALA A 202 14.77 15.99 4.67
CA ALA A 202 15.81 15.16 5.27
C ALA A 202 16.95 14.79 4.30
N GLY A 203 16.89 15.23 3.04
CA GLY A 203 17.92 14.97 2.02
C GLY A 203 17.76 13.65 1.26
N CYS A 204 16.61 12.99 1.37
CA CYS A 204 16.35 11.74 0.65
C CYS A 204 16.11 11.97 -0.85
N MET A 205 16.73 11.11 -1.67
CA MET A 205 16.48 11.06 -3.11
C MET A 205 15.31 10.12 -3.39
N LEU A 206 14.14 10.67 -3.74
CA LEU A 206 12.90 9.92 -3.91
C LEU A 206 12.61 9.54 -5.37
N ALA A 207 13.65 9.20 -6.15
CA ALA A 207 13.53 8.96 -7.58
C ALA A 207 12.59 7.79 -7.94
N GLN A 208 12.52 6.78 -7.07
CA GLN A 208 11.68 5.58 -7.26
C GLN A 208 10.30 5.71 -6.61
N VAL A 209 10.10 6.71 -5.76
CA VAL A 209 8.82 6.92 -5.08
C VAL A 209 7.93 7.73 -6.04
N PRO A 210 6.69 7.32 -6.32
CA PRO A 210 5.80 8.05 -7.21
C PRO A 210 5.24 9.31 -6.54
N ALA A 211 4.91 10.34 -7.32
CA ALA A 211 4.40 11.62 -6.77
C ALA A 211 3.04 11.49 -6.06
N ARG A 212 2.26 10.45 -6.39
CA ARG A 212 1.07 9.99 -5.68
C ARG A 212 1.13 8.47 -5.54
N PRO A 213 0.46 7.88 -4.54
CA PRO A 213 0.34 6.43 -4.43
C PRO A 213 -0.21 5.81 -5.73
N ALA A 214 0.48 4.79 -6.24
CA ALA A 214 0.02 4.01 -7.40
C ALA A 214 -0.86 2.82 -6.99
N LEU A 215 -0.77 2.41 -5.72
CA LEU A 215 -1.52 1.31 -5.14
C LEU A 215 -2.51 1.82 -4.11
N PHE A 216 -3.66 1.15 -4.06
CA PHE A 216 -4.73 1.43 -3.11
C PHE A 216 -5.21 0.12 -2.50
N ARG A 217 -5.44 0.11 -1.19
CA ARG A 217 -6.09 -1.00 -0.49
C ARG A 217 -7.31 -0.49 0.25
N PHE A 218 -8.46 -1.11 0.01
CA PHE A 218 -9.69 -0.82 0.72
C PHE A 218 -9.60 -1.27 2.19
N PRO A 219 -9.90 -0.40 3.16
CA PRO A 219 -10.19 -0.82 4.53
C PRO A 219 -11.23 -1.96 4.54
N TYR A 220 -11.02 -2.95 5.41
CA TYR A 220 -11.87 -4.13 5.53
C TYR A 220 -11.96 -5.01 4.26
N GLY A 221 -11.19 -4.73 3.22
CA GLY A 221 -11.31 -5.40 1.91
C GLY A 221 -12.66 -5.18 1.22
N SER A 222 -13.38 -4.12 1.61
CA SER A 222 -14.77 -3.86 1.23
C SER A 222 -14.87 -2.68 0.25
N CYS A 223 -15.53 -2.91 -0.88
CA CYS A 223 -15.71 -1.93 -1.96
C CYS A 223 -17.05 -2.19 -2.68
N ASN A 224 -17.54 -1.19 -3.40
CA ASN A 224 -18.68 -1.27 -4.32
C ASN A 224 -18.24 -0.81 -5.74
N ALA A 225 -19.18 -0.53 -6.64
CA ALA A 225 -18.86 -0.11 -8.02
C ALA A 225 -18.43 1.37 -8.14
N GLU A 226 -18.82 2.22 -7.18
CA GLU A 226 -18.44 3.64 -7.12
C GLU A 226 -17.02 3.80 -6.55
N SER A 227 -16.67 2.98 -5.55
CA SER A 227 -15.41 3.04 -4.80
C SER A 227 -14.24 2.34 -5.49
#